data_AF-A0A6I1GWI4-F1
#
_entry.id   AF-A0A6I1GWI4-F1
#
_cell.length_a   1.000
_cell.length_b   1.000
_cell.length_c   1.000
_cell.angle_alpha   90.00
_cell.angle_beta   90.00
_cell.angle_gamma   90.00
#
_symmetry.space_group_name_H-M   'P 1'
#
loop_
_entity.id
_entity.type
_entity.pdbx_description
1 polymer ?
#
loop_
_entity_poly.entity_id
_entity_poly.type
_entity_poly.pdbx_seq_one_letter_code
_entity_poly.pdbx_strand_id
1 'polypeptide(L)'
;GLSHQAVNLRAGIRVQGAAHVQNVNAYHSRLREWLRPFHGVATRYLPNYLAWRWILDARRIRSPETLLKATLGAFPHLTVT
;
A
#
# COMPACT_ATOMS: atom_id res chain seq x y z
N GLY A 1 4.52 19.14 -1.95
CA GLY A 1 3.44 18.51 -1.18
C GLY A 1 2.76 17.45 -2.03
N LEU A 2 2.10 16.47 -1.41
CA LEU A 2 1.30 15.47 -2.15
C LEU A 2 0.02 16.13 -2.69
N SER A 3 -0.37 15.78 -3.91
CA SER A 3 -1.65 16.22 -4.48
C SER A 3 -2.80 15.53 -3.75
N HIS A 4 -3.72 16.31 -3.19
CA HIS A 4 -4.94 15.81 -2.58
C HIS A 4 -6.10 15.98 -3.56
N GLN A 5 -6.86 14.91 -3.78
CA GLN A 5 -8.08 14.93 -4.58
C GLN A 5 -9.26 14.44 -3.73
N ALA A 6 -10.37 15.17 -3.80
CA ALA A 6 -11.60 14.84 -3.08
C ALA A 6 -12.67 14.34 -4.05
N VAL A 7 -13.38 13.28 -3.66
CA VAL A 7 -14.49 12.70 -4.44
C VAL A 7 -15.81 13.05 -3.76
N ASN A 8 -16.75 13.66 -4.50
CA ASN A 8 -18.07 14.01 -3.96
C ASN A 8 -19.02 12.80 -3.96
N LEU A 9 -19.03 12.06 -2.84
CA LEU A 9 -19.89 10.90 -2.65
C LEU A 9 -21.39 11.24 -2.64
N ARG A 10 -21.76 12.45 -2.19
CA ARG A 10 -23.17 12.90 -2.13
C ARG A 10 -23.75 13.10 -3.53
N ALA A 11 -22.91 13.53 -4.47
CA ALA A 11 -23.26 13.60 -5.88
C ALA A 11 -23.21 12.23 -6.59
N GLY A 12 -22.99 11.13 -5.85
CA GLY A 12 -22.89 9.77 -6.40
C GLY A 12 -21.56 9.45 -7.10
N ILE A 13 -20.61 10.39 -7.13
CA ILE A 13 -19.30 10.20 -7.74
C ILE A 13 -18.48 9.26 -6.86
N ARG A 14 -17.94 8.19 -7.45
CA ARG A 14 -17.09 7.19 -6.75
C ARG A 14 -15.73 6.98 -7.40
N VAL A 15 -15.51 7.58 -8.58
CA VAL A 15 -14.31 7.41 -9.40
C VAL A 15 -13.73 8.78 -9.74
N GLN A 16 -12.41 8.90 -9.65
CA GLN A 16 -11.66 10.05 -10.13
C GLN A 16 -10.36 9.56 -10.79
N GLY A 17 -10.25 9.74 -12.11
CA GLY A 17 -9.18 9.14 -12.90
C GLY A 17 -9.15 7.61 -12.72
N ALA A 18 -7.99 7.06 -12.39
CA ALA A 18 -7.80 5.63 -12.12
C ALA A 18 -8.24 5.19 -10.70
N ALA A 19 -8.62 6.14 -9.83
CA ALA A 19 -8.93 5.84 -8.43
C ALA A 19 -10.43 5.64 -8.22
N HIS A 20 -10.81 4.50 -7.62
CA HIS A 20 -12.17 4.24 -7.13
C HIS A 20 -12.17 4.30 -5.60
N VAL A 21 -13.07 5.08 -4.99
CA VAL A 21 -13.08 5.33 -3.53
C VAL A 21 -13.20 4.04 -2.71
N GLN A 22 -13.96 3.06 -3.20
CA GLN A 22 -14.06 1.76 -2.52
C GLN A 22 -12.75 0.96 -2.58
N ASN A 23 -11.96 1.08 -3.65
CA ASN A 23 -10.66 0.42 -3.73
C ASN A 23 -9.69 1.05 -2.73
N VAL A 24 -9.71 2.37 -2.60
CA VAL A 24 -8.94 3.13 -1.61
C VAL A 24 -9.34 2.71 -0.18
N ASN A 25 -10.65 2.67 0.11
CA ASN A 25 -11.16 2.25 1.42
C ASN A 25 -10.79 0.81 1.74
N ALA A 26 -10.92 -0.10 0.77
CA ALA A 26 -10.57 -1.50 0.94
C ALA A 26 -9.06 -1.67 1.21
N TYR A 27 -8.21 -0.95 0.47
CA TYR A 27 -6.76 -0.94 0.72
C TYR A 27 -6.44 -0.41 2.11
N HIS A 28 -7.06 0.71 2.50
CA HIS A 28 -6.88 1.29 3.83
C HIS A 28 -7.30 0.33 4.96
N SER A 29 -8.41 -0.41 4.81
CA SER A 29 -8.82 -1.42 5.79
C SER A 29 -7.78 -2.54 5.92
N ARG A 30 -7.32 -3.10 4.80
CA ARG A 30 -6.29 -4.15 4.79
C ARG A 30 -4.98 -3.68 5.42
N LEU A 31 -4.58 -2.44 5.15
CA LEU A 31 -3.40 -1.84 5.79
C LEU A 31 -3.60 -1.75 7.31
N ARG A 32 -4.74 -1.24 7.78
CA ARG A 32 -5.02 -1.11 9.22
C ARG A 32 -5.05 -2.46 9.92
N GLU A 33 -5.66 -3.47 9.30
CA GLU A 33 -5.68 -4.85 9.80
C GLU A 33 -4.27 -5.44 9.87
N TRP A 34 -3.46 -5.24 8.83
CA TRP A 34 -2.07 -5.70 8.81
C TRP A 34 -1.19 -5.04 9.87
N LEU A 35 -1.48 -3.78 10.21
CA LEU A 35 -0.77 -3.03 11.26
C LEU A 35 -1.28 -3.34 12.68
N ARG A 36 -2.39 -4.06 12.82
CA ARG A 36 -3.03 -4.34 14.12
C ARG A 36 -2.10 -5.02 15.14
N PRO A 37 -1.26 -6.01 14.77
CA PRO A 37 -0.33 -6.65 15.72
C PRO A 37 0.74 -5.71 16.26
N PHE A 38 1.04 -4.60 15.56
CA PHE A 38 2.05 -3.63 15.96
C PHE A 38 1.47 -2.49 16.82
N HIS A 39 0.15 -2.48 17.05
CA HIS A 39 -0.57 -1.37 17.67
C HIS A 39 -0.38 -0.03 16.95
N GLY A 40 -0.15 -0.08 15.63
CA GLY A 40 0.24 1.07 14.82
C GLY A 40 1.76 1.20 14.68
N VAL A 41 2.19 2.18 13.88
CA VAL A 41 3.61 2.45 13.61
C VAL A 41 3.85 3.95 13.69
N ALA A 42 5.07 4.35 14.02
CA ALA A 42 5.42 5.77 13.98
C ALA A 42 5.23 6.32 12.56
N THR A 43 4.55 7.47 12.43
CA THR A 43 4.20 8.07 11.14
C THR A 43 5.40 8.27 10.21
N ARG A 44 6.60 8.52 10.77
CA ARG A 44 7.85 8.62 10.00
C ARG A 44 8.19 7.37 9.19
N TYR A 45 7.71 6.19 9.59
CA TYR A 45 7.92 4.92 8.89
C TYR A 45 6.73 4.51 8.03
N LEU A 46 5.60 5.22 8.08
CA LEU A 46 4.40 4.90 7.32
C LEU A 46 4.66 4.72 5.81
N PRO A 47 5.52 5.52 5.13
CA PRO A 47 5.85 5.30 3.73
C PRO A 47 6.44 3.91 3.45
N ASN A 48 7.29 3.39 4.35
CA ASN A 48 7.91 2.07 4.19
C ASN A 48 6.84 0.96 4.30
N TYR A 49 5.97 1.04 5.32
CA TYR A 49 4.90 0.07 5.52
C TYR A 49 3.88 0.09 4.38
N LEU A 50 3.57 1.26 3.81
CA LEU A 50 2.74 1.37 2.61
C LEU A 50 3.37 0.64 1.41
N ALA A 51 4.66 0.86 1.16
CA ALA A 51 5.37 0.19 0.07
C ALA A 51 5.41 -1.34 0.26
N TRP A 52 5.72 -1.81 1.47
CA TRP A 52 5.75 -3.24 1.77
C TRP A 52 4.37 -3.88 1.62
N ARG A 53 3.31 -3.22 2.11
CA ARG A 53 1.93 -3.71 1.95
C ARG A 53 1.53 -3.80 0.48
N TRP A 54 1.89 -2.80 -0.33
CA TRP A 54 1.61 -2.81 -1.77
C TRP A 54 2.28 -3.98 -2.49
N ILE A 55 3.54 -4.26 -2.17
CA ILE A 55 4.28 -5.39 -2.74
C ILE A 55 3.64 -6.74 -2.34
N LEU A 56 3.19 -6.86 -1.08
CA LEU A 56 2.47 -8.04 -0.59
C LEU A 56 1.10 -8.20 -1.26
N ASP A 57 0.31 -7.13 -1.38
CA ASP A 57 -0.99 -7.13 -2.09
C ASP A 57 -0.83 -7.54 -3.56
N ALA A 58 0.27 -7.13 -4.21
CA ALA A 58 0.60 -7.51 -5.59
C ALA A 58 1.06 -8.97 -5.73
N ARG A 59 1.19 -9.73 -4.63
CA ARG A 59 1.72 -11.11 -4.59
C ARG A 59 3.08 -11.26 -5.28
N ARG A 60 3.87 -10.18 -5.31
CA ARG A 60 5.22 -10.14 -5.90
C ARG A 60 6.27 -10.84 -5.04
N ILE A 61 5.95 -11.06 -3.77
CA ILE A 61 6.83 -11.70 -2.80
C ILE A 61 6.15 -12.94 -2.24
N ARG A 62 6.84 -14.07 -2.35
CA ARG A 62 6.34 -15.40 -1.99
C ARG A 62 6.97 -15.96 -0.70
N SER A 63 7.95 -15.27 -0.13
CA SER A 63 8.62 -15.72 1.10
C SER A 63 9.08 -14.55 1.99
N PRO A 64 9.16 -14.74 3.32
CA PRO A 64 9.67 -13.73 4.25
C PRO A 64 11.10 -13.26 3.94
N GLU A 65 11.97 -14.16 3.48
CA GLU A 65 13.36 -13.85 3.13
C GLU A 65 13.41 -12.91 1.93
N THR A 66 12.52 -13.12 0.95
CA THR A 66 12.39 -12.25 -0.22
C THR A 66 11.88 -10.87 0.17
N LEU A 67 10.94 -10.78 1.13
CA LEU A 67 10.50 -9.51 1.70
C LEU A 67 11.66 -8.79 2.37
N LEU A 68 12.38 -9.47 3.26
CA LEU A 68 13.51 -8.90 3.97
C LEU A 68 14.56 -8.36 3.01
N LYS A 69 14.97 -9.15 2.01
CA LYS A 69 15.91 -8.71 0.97
C LYS A 69 15.40 -7.44 0.26
N ALA A 70 14.14 -7.43 -0.17
CA ALA A 70 13.55 -6.25 -0.82
C ALA A 70 13.52 -5.02 0.10
N THR A 71 13.23 -5.19 1.40
CA THR A 71 13.24 -4.08 2.38
C THR A 71 14.63 -3.50 2.61
N LEU A 72 15.67 -4.30 2.40
CA LEU A 72 17.08 -3.89 2.47
C LEU A 72 17.62 -3.35 1.13
N GLY A 73 16.76 -3.22 0.11
CA GLY A 73 17.14 -2.75 -1.23
C GLY A 73 17.64 -3.85 -2.19
N ALA A 74 17.65 -5.11 -1.74
CA ALA A 74 17.99 -6.26 -2.57
C ALA A 74 16.73 -6.87 -3.20
N PHE A 75 16.32 -6.36 -4.36
CA PHE A 75 15.18 -6.90 -5.11
C PHE A 75 15.63 -8.12 -5.95
N PRO A 76 15.15 -9.34 -5.68
CA PRO A 76 15.43 -10.46 -6.57
C PRO A 76 14.75 -10.21 -7.92
N HIS A 77 15.56 -9.98 -8.96
CA HIS A 77 15.19 -9.98 -10.39
C HIS A 77 13.79 -9.41 -10.68
N LEU A 78 13.58 -8.14 -10.33
CA LEU A 78 12.67 -7.25 -11.06
C LEU A 78 13.39 -6.55 -12.23
N THR A 79 14.65 -6.92 -12.48
CA THR A 79 15.47 -6.53 -13.62
C THR A 79 15.41 -7.60 -14.71
N VAL A 80 14.26 -7.80 -15.35
CA VAL A 80 14.21 -8.32 -16.73
C VAL A 80 12.99 -7.69 -17.41
N THR A 81 13.30 -6.87 -18.41
CA THR A 81 12.51 -6.28 -19.53
C THR A 81 11.00 -6.41 -19.53
#